data_AF-A0A2H0LQL8-F1
#
_entry.id   AF-A0A2H0LQL8-F1
#
_cell.length_a   1.000
_cell.length_b   1.000
_cell.length_c   1.000
_cell.angle_alpha   90.00
_cell.angle_beta   90.00
_cell.angle_gamma   90.00
#
_symmetry.space_group_name_H-M   'P 1'
#
loop_
_entity.id
_entity.type
_entity.pdbx_description
1 polymer ?
#
loop_
_entity_poly.entity_id
_entity_poly.type
_entity_poly.pdbx_seq_one_letter_code
_entity_poly.pdbx_strand_id
1 'polypeptide(L)' 'MPMVVILFINAGIIFGLWVFFNTEFTMKVQTKFYKKINWLMMPISMQKEIKNTRIMALILIIISLMSVVYLIKEGI' A
#
# COMPACT_ATOMS: atom_id res chain seq x y z
N MET A 1 18.63 -0.90 -15.70
CA MET A 1 18.02 -0.37 -14.46
C MET A 1 17.33 -1.43 -13.58
N PRO A 2 17.83 -2.68 -13.46
CA PRO A 2 17.12 -3.72 -12.68
C PRO A 2 17.14 -3.44 -11.17
N MET A 3 18.24 -2.86 -10.67
CA MET A 3 18.40 -2.54 -9.24
C MET A 3 17.32 -1.59 -8.71
N VAL A 4 16.94 -0.58 -9.51
CA VAL A 4 15.89 0.37 -9.14
C VAL A 4 14.53 -0.32 -9.04
N VAL A 5 14.22 -1.22 -9.97
CA VAL A 5 12.95 -1.97 -9.98
C VAL A 5 12.87 -2.89 -8.76
N ILE A 6 13.96 -3.60 -8.42
CA ILE A 6 14.03 -4.45 -7.23
C ILE A 6 13.83 -3.62 -5.95
N LEU A 7 14.41 -2.41 -5.86
CA LEU A 7 14.20 -1.52 -4.72
C LEU A 7 12.72 -1.12 -4.58
N PHE A 8 12.05 -0.76 -5.68
CA PHE A 8 10.63 -0.41 -5.64
C PHE A 8 9.72 -1.59 -5.26
N ILE A 9 10.03 -2.80 -5.73
CA ILE A 9 9.26 -4.00 -5.36
C ILE A 9 9.41 -4.28 -3.87
N ASN A 10 10.63 -4.24 -3.34
CA ASN A 10 10.88 -4.42 -1.91
C ASN A 10 10.18 -3.33 -1.07
N ALA A 11 10.26 -2.07 -1.51
CA ALA A 11 9.54 -0.97 -0.86
C ALA A 11 8.02 -1.20 -0.89
N GLY A 12 7.47 -1.71 -2.01
CA GLY A 12 6.06 -2.05 -2.15
C GLY A 12 5.60 -3.14 -1.18
N ILE A 13 6.41 -4.20 -1.00
CA ILE A 13 6.13 -5.26 -0.02
C ILE A 13 6.16 -4.71 1.40
N ILE A 14 7.24 -3.99 1.77
CA ILE A 14 7.40 -3.43 3.12
C ILE A 14 6.28 -2.45 3.43
N PHE A 15 5.97 -1.55 2.50
CA PHE A 15 4.92 -0.55 2.68
C PHE A 15 3.53 -1.20 2.73
N GLY A 16 3.25 -2.18 1.85
CA GLY A 16 2.01 -2.94 1.88
C GLY A 16 1.80 -3.65 3.22
N LEU A 17 2.83 -4.32 3.75
CA LEU A 17 2.78 -4.95 5.08
C LEU A 17 2.54 -3.91 6.18
N TRP A 18 3.26 -2.79 6.14
CA TRP A 18 3.11 -1.72 7.12
C TRP A 18 1.68 -1.16 7.15
N VAL A 19 1.07 -0.90 5.99
CA VAL A 19 -0.33 -0.42 5.88
C VAL A 19 -1.33 -1.48 6.35
N PHE A 20 -1.08 -2.75 6.02
CA PHE A 20 -1.97 -3.85 6.41
C PHE A 20 -2.05 -4.01 7.94
N PHE A 21 -0.91 -3.95 8.64
CA PHE A 21 -0.88 -4.05 10.11
C PHE A 21 -1.27 -2.74 10.81
N ASN A 22 -0.95 -1.59 10.21
CA ASN A 22 -1.18 -0.27 10.81
C ASN A 22 -2.32 0.49 10.13
N THR A 23 -3.41 -0.19 9.77
CA THR A 23 -4.49 0.39 8.95
C THR A 23 -5.14 1.60 9.62
N GLU A 24 -5.41 1.54 10.93
CA GLU A 24 -6.03 2.66 11.66
C GLU A 24 -5.14 3.90 11.68
N PHE A 25 -3.83 3.70 11.86
CA PHE A 25 -2.87 4.79 11.80
C PHE A 25 -2.78 5.35 10.37
N THR A 26 -2.75 4.47 9.36
CA THR A 26 -2.73 4.86 7.95
C THR A 26 -3.93 5.72 7.59
N MET A 27 -5.14 5.34 8.03
CA MET A 27 -6.35 6.15 7.84
C MET A 27 -6.22 7.52 8.50
N LYS A 28 -5.71 7.61 9.74
CA LYS A 28 -5.49 8.90 10.42
C LYS A 28 -4.52 9.80 9.65
N VAL A 29 -3.43 9.22 9.13
CA VAL A 29 -2.45 9.95 8.31
C VAL A 29 -3.07 10.41 7.01
N GLN A 30 -3.80 9.53 6.31
CA GLN A 30 -4.53 9.88 5.10
C GLN A 30 -5.52 11.02 5.35
N THR A 31 -6.37 10.93 6.36
CA THR A 31 -7.32 12.00 6.70
C THR A 31 -6.62 13.33 7.01
N LYS A 32 -5.49 13.30 7.74
CA LYS A 32 -4.70 14.52 8.00
C LYS A 32 -4.10 15.11 6.72
N PHE A 33 -3.60 14.27 5.82
CA PHE A 33 -3.05 14.69 4.53
C PHE A 33 -4.13 15.31 3.65
N TYR A 34 -5.27 14.63 3.50
CA TYR A 34 -6.41 15.15 2.72
C TYR A 34 -6.91 16.49 3.27
N LYS A 35 -6.99 16.64 4.59
CA LYS A 35 -7.32 17.92 5.22
C LYS A 35 -6.33 19.03 4.85
N LYS A 36 -5.03 18.73 4.72
CA LYS A 36 -4.00 19.71 4.36
C LYS A 36 -4.19 20.27 2.94
N ILE A 37 -4.68 19.45 2.00
CA ILE A 37 -5.03 19.89 0.64
C ILE A 37 -6.48 20.41 0.54
N ASN A 38 -7.08 20.76 1.67
CA ASN A 38 -8.46 21.23 1.80
C ASN A 38 -9.53 20.24 1.28
N TRP A 39 -9.20 18.95 1.20
CA TRP A 39 -10.12 17.89 0.82
C TRP A 39 -10.70 17.24 2.09
N LEU A 40 -11.98 17.51 2.36
CA LEU A 40 -12.69 16.91 3.49
C LEU A 40 -13.14 15.49 3.14
N MET A 41 -12.22 14.53 3.27
CA MET A 41 -12.56 13.11 3.20
C MET A 41 -13.14 12.66 4.55
N MET A 42 -14.46 12.69 4.67
CA MET A 42 -15.16 12.09 5.82
C MET A 42 -15.46 10.62 5.51
N PRO A 43 -15.02 9.67 6.33
CA PRO A 43 -15.34 8.27 6.12
C PRO A 43 -16.84 8.07 6.29
N ILE A 44 -17.50 7.48 5.28
CA ILE A 44 -18.92 7.10 5.38
C ILE A 44 -19.10 6.05 6.49
N SER A 45 -18.13 5.14 6.62
CA SER A 45 -18.01 4.20 7.74
C SER A 45 -16.55 3.86 7.98
N MET A 46 -16.05 4.14 9.18
CA MET A 46 -14.65 3.86 9.53
C MET A 46 -14.30 2.37 9.40
N GLN A 47 -15.24 1.48 9.74
CA GLN A 47 -15.04 0.04 9.60
C GLN A 47 -14.92 -0.39 8.14
N LYS A 48 -15.71 0.22 7.25
CA LYS A 48 -15.65 -0.06 5.80
C LYS A 48 -14.32 0.41 5.21
N GLU A 49 -13.88 1.62 5.59
CA GLU A 49 -12.60 2.16 5.12
C GLU A 49 -11.40 1.35 5.62
N ILE A 50 -11.42 0.87 6.86
CA ILE A 50 -10.38 -0.05 7.37
C ILE A 50 -10.34 -1.33 6.55
N LYS A 51 -11.49 -1.94 6.25
CA LYS A 51 -11.56 -3.14 5.40
C LYS A 51 -11.01 -2.87 4.00
N ASN A 52 -11.43 -1.78 3.38
CA ASN A 52 -10.98 -1.39 2.04
C ASN A 52 -9.47 -1.13 2.01
N THR A 53 -8.93 -0.44 3.01
CA THR A 53 -7.50 -0.13 3.10
C THR A 53 -6.67 -1.40 3.33
N ARG A 54 -7.18 -2.36 4.12
CA ARG A 54 -6.55 -3.68 4.25
C ARG A 54 -6.56 -4.45 2.92
N ILE A 55 -7.66 -4.42 2.18
CA ILE A 55 -7.76 -5.05 0.85
C ILE A 55 -6.77 -4.40 -0.11
N MET A 56 -6.69 -3.06 -0.15
CA MET A 56 -5.73 -2.32 -0.97
C MET A 56 -4.29 -2.70 -0.63
N ALA A 57 -3.94 -2.80 0.65
CA ALA A 57 -2.62 -3.23 1.11
C ALA A 57 -2.31 -4.67 0.68
N LEU A 58 -3.28 -5.58 0.81
CA LEU A 58 -3.15 -6.96 0.33
C LEU A 58 -2.91 -7.03 -1.18
N ILE A 59 -3.66 -6.26 -1.98
CA ILE A 59 -3.48 -6.18 -3.42
C ILE A 59 -2.06 -5.70 -3.77
N LEU A 60 -1.57 -4.66 -3.08
CA LEU A 60 -0.20 -4.18 -3.29
C LEU A 60 0.85 -5.26 -3.01
N ILE A 61 0.69 -6.01 -1.90
CA ILE A 61 1.59 -7.12 -1.56
C ILE A 61 1.54 -8.18 -2.66
N ILE A 62 0.36 -8.59 -3.10
CA ILE A 62 0.17 -9.62 -4.14
C ILE A 62 0.85 -9.20 -5.46
N ILE A 63 0.59 -7.97 -5.93
CA ILE A 63 1.21 -7.45 -7.16
C ILE A 63 2.73 -7.39 -7.04
N SER A 64 3.23 -6.99 -5.87
CA SER A 64 4.68 -6.93 -5.63
C SER A 64 5.30 -8.33 -5.64
N LEU A 65 4.65 -9.33 -5.03
CA LEU A 65 5.10 -10.72 -5.08
C LEU A 65 5.05 -11.29 -6.50
N MET A 66 4.00 -11.01 -7.27
CA MET A 66 3.93 -11.40 -8.68
C MET A 66 5.08 -10.79 -9.50
N SER A 67 5.46 -9.54 -9.17
CA SER A 67 6.58 -8.85 -9.81
C SER A 67 7.92 -9.50 -9.46
N VAL A 68 8.11 -9.98 -8.22
CA VAL A 68 9.28 -10.79 -7.83
C VAL A 68 9.35 -12.06 -8.67
N VAL A 69 8.25 -12.81 -8.76
CA VAL A 69 8.19 -14.06 -9.54
C VAL A 69 8.51 -13.80 -11.01
N TYR A 70 7.99 -12.70 -11.57
CA TYR A 70 8.29 -12.30 -12.94
C TYR A 70 9.78 -12.00 -13.15
N LEU A 71 10.42 -11.23 -12.25
CA LEU A 71 11.85 -10.93 -12.36
C LEU A 71 12.73 -12.18 -12.27
N ILE A 72 12.42 -13.08 -11.33
CA ILE A 72 13.12 -14.35 -11.20
C ILE A 72 13.03 -15.18 -12.49
N LYS A 73 11.85 -15.18 -13.14
CA LYS A 73 11.63 -15.88 -14.41
C LYS A 73 12.46 -15.28 -15.55
N GLU A 74 12.62 -13.97 -15.60
CA GLU A 74 13.44 -13.27 -16.60
C GLU A 74 14.96 -13.37 -16.32
N GLY A 75 15.35 -13.99 -15.19
CA GLY A 75 16.77 -14.16 -14.82
C GLY A 75 17.45 -12.87 -14.37
N ILE A 76 16.66 -11.91 -13.88
CA ILE A 76 17.09 -10.63 -13.31
C ILE A 76 17.10 -10.73 -11.78
#